data_AF-A0AAD3X150-F1
#
_entry.id   AF-A0AAD3X150-F1
#
_cell.length_a   1.000
_cell.length_b   1.000
_cell.length_c   1.000
_cell.angle_alpha   90.00
_cell.angle_beta   90.00
_cell.angle_gamma   90.00
#
_symmetry.space_group_name_H-M   'P 1'
#
loop_
_entity.id
_entity.type
_entity.pdbx_description
1 polymer ?
#
loop_
_entity_poly.entity_id
_entity_poly.type
_entity_poly.pdbx_seq_one_letter_code
_entity_poly.pdbx_strand_id
1 'polypeptide(L)'
;MRRVSGEGGVTVEFAGEYFPVRPGGRFIVGREGDLELDDNLFLHRHFLEITDADGLWWLSNVGTRLTATVTDSAGGVQAWLAPGARLPVVFETTTVVFSAGPTTYELTLHAAEPAFRATRREHDDGGASTIGDVPLTLSQKLLILALAEPQLRRDGTGMSEIPTSAKAAERLGWTVTRFNRKLDNVCDKFDRIGVPGMRGGQRSFATNRRARLVEHVIASRLVGKSDLPLLDTAHTVDEVEGEQE
;
A
#
# COMPACT_ATOMS: atom_id res chain seq x y z
N MET A 1 -38.53 -14.24 6.03
CA MET A 1 -37.95 -14.74 4.76
C MET A 1 -36.48 -14.37 4.76
N ARG A 2 -35.61 -15.28 5.20
CA ARG A 2 -34.16 -15.05 5.33
C ARG A 2 -33.52 -15.68 4.10
N ARG A 3 -33.14 -14.88 3.09
CA ARG A 3 -32.16 -15.35 2.11
C ARG A 3 -30.81 -15.26 2.79
N VAL A 4 -30.34 -16.38 3.32
CA VAL A 4 -28.92 -16.58 3.59
C VAL A 4 -28.37 -17.14 2.28
N SER A 5 -27.77 -16.28 1.48
CA SER A 5 -27.02 -16.67 0.29
C SER A 5 -25.74 -15.88 0.35
N GLY A 6 -24.77 -16.52 1.00
CA GLY A 6 -23.38 -16.12 1.13
C GLY A 6 -22.59 -17.41 1.34
N GLU A 7 -22.71 -18.35 0.39
CA GLU A 7 -21.73 -19.44 0.24
C GLU A 7 -20.56 -18.97 -0.63
N GLY A 8 -20.26 -17.67 -0.64
CA GLY A 8 -19.06 -17.11 -1.23
C GLY A 8 -17.89 -17.25 -0.28
N GLY A 9 -16.92 -18.09 -0.59
CA GLY A 9 -15.65 -18.15 0.14
C GLY A 9 -14.80 -16.89 -0.11
N VAL A 10 -13.95 -16.55 0.85
CA VAL A 10 -12.83 -15.61 0.64
C VAL A 10 -11.54 -16.39 0.51
N THR A 11 -10.69 -16.02 -0.44
CA THR A 11 -9.35 -16.58 -0.60
C THR A 11 -8.33 -15.48 -0.39
N VAL A 12 -7.32 -15.72 0.45
CA VAL A 12 -6.19 -14.82 0.64
C VAL A 12 -5.08 -15.21 -0.33
N GLU A 13 -4.56 -14.25 -1.09
CA GLU A 13 -3.39 -14.42 -1.95
C GLU A 13 -2.18 -13.69 -1.35
N PHE A 14 -1.10 -14.44 -1.13
CA PHE A 14 0.17 -13.92 -0.64
C PHE A 14 1.34 -14.63 -1.33
N ALA A 15 2.29 -13.87 -1.88
CA ALA A 15 3.48 -14.43 -2.56
C ALA A 15 3.15 -15.41 -3.70
N GLY A 16 2.01 -15.23 -4.37
CA GLY A 16 1.51 -16.12 -5.43
C GLY A 16 0.82 -17.39 -4.94
N GLU A 17 0.75 -17.61 -3.63
CA GLU A 17 0.02 -18.72 -3.01
C GLU A 17 -1.39 -18.29 -2.58
N TYR A 18 -2.33 -19.22 -2.65
CA TYR A 18 -3.76 -18.99 -2.40
C TYR A 18 -4.24 -19.81 -1.21
N PHE A 19 -4.77 -19.13 -0.19
CA PHE A 19 -5.21 -19.68 1.08
C PHE A 19 -6.73 -19.49 1.24
N PRO A 20 -7.54 -20.56 1.06
CA PRO A 20 -8.99 -20.45 1.18
C PRO A 20 -9.42 -20.30 2.65
N VAL A 21 -10.27 -19.32 2.93
CA VAL A 21 -10.89 -19.10 4.24
C VAL A 21 -12.20 -19.86 4.31
N ARG A 22 -12.33 -20.74 5.31
CA ARG A 22 -13.53 -21.56 5.52
C ARG A 22 -14.65 -20.74 6.16
N PRO A 23 -15.90 -20.82 5.65
CA PRO A 23 -17.06 -20.21 6.31
C PRO A 23 -17.21 -20.67 7.76
N GLY A 24 -17.62 -19.74 8.65
CA GLY A 24 -17.72 -19.98 10.09
C GLY A 24 -16.38 -20.14 10.83
N GLY A 25 -15.26 -20.07 10.11
CA GLY A 25 -13.91 -20.02 10.67
C GLY A 25 -13.41 -18.60 10.88
N ARG A 26 -12.29 -18.50 11.59
CA ARG A 26 -11.42 -17.32 11.58
C ARG A 26 -10.15 -17.67 10.81
N PHE A 27 -9.58 -16.69 10.12
CA PHE A 27 -8.30 -16.82 9.45
C PHE A 27 -7.38 -15.68 9.92
N ILE A 28 -6.30 -16.04 10.59
CA ILE A 28 -5.36 -15.11 11.21
C ILE A 28 -4.13 -14.96 10.33
N VAL A 29 -3.81 -13.71 10.01
CA VAL A 29 -2.60 -13.32 9.29
C VAL A 29 -1.67 -12.56 10.24
N GLY A 30 -0.39 -12.91 10.22
CA GLY A 30 0.63 -12.21 10.98
C GLY A 30 1.96 -12.95 10.97
N ARG A 31 2.77 -12.76 12.01
CA ARG A 31 3.99 -13.56 12.22
C ARG A 31 3.67 -15.00 12.69
N GLU A 32 2.49 -15.21 13.27
CA GLU A 32 1.98 -16.51 13.73
C GLU A 32 0.50 -16.61 13.28
N GLY A 33 -0.01 -17.82 13.01
CA GLY A 33 -1.44 -18.01 12.70
C GLY A 33 -1.72 -18.96 11.54
N ASP A 34 -2.80 -18.71 10.82
CA ASP A 34 -3.19 -19.52 9.65
C ASP A 34 -2.36 -19.15 8.41
N LEU A 35 -2.00 -17.86 8.27
CA LEU A 35 -1.01 -17.37 7.31
C LEU A 35 0.13 -16.67 8.05
N GLU A 36 1.26 -17.36 8.13
CA GLU A 36 2.52 -16.82 8.62
C GLU A 36 3.24 -16.08 7.48
N LEU A 37 3.40 -14.77 7.62
CA LEU A 37 3.98 -13.94 6.55
C LEU A 37 5.51 -13.97 6.53
N ASP A 38 6.14 -13.84 7.70
CA ASP A 38 7.59 -13.68 7.89
C ASP A 38 7.93 -13.65 9.40
N ASP A 39 9.18 -13.92 9.78
CA ASP A 39 9.70 -13.92 11.16
C ASP A 39 10.06 -12.51 11.69
N ASN A 40 9.67 -11.46 10.98
CA ASN A 40 9.98 -10.07 11.29
C ASN A 40 9.45 -9.64 12.68
N LEU A 41 10.34 -9.24 13.59
CA LEU A 41 9.98 -8.81 14.95
C LEU A 41 9.13 -7.53 15.02
N PHE A 42 9.10 -6.74 13.95
CA PHE A 42 8.19 -5.59 13.85
C PHE A 42 6.76 -6.00 13.50
N LEU A 43 6.57 -7.20 12.94
CA LEU A 43 5.27 -7.77 12.62
C LEU A 43 4.61 -8.33 13.88
N HIS A 44 3.31 -8.06 14.04
CA HIS A 44 2.55 -8.64 15.13
C HIS A 44 2.33 -10.14 14.90
N ARG A 45 2.30 -10.91 15.99
CA ARG A 45 1.93 -12.32 15.97
C ARG A 45 0.60 -12.50 15.25
N HIS A 46 -0.44 -11.83 15.73
CA HIS A 46 -1.72 -11.72 15.04
C HIS A 46 -1.92 -10.27 14.64
N PHE A 47 -2.09 -10.01 13.35
CA PHE A 47 -2.25 -8.67 12.82
C PHE A 47 -3.62 -8.47 12.17
N LEU A 48 -3.96 -9.31 11.21
CA LEU A 48 -5.25 -9.26 10.53
C LEU A 48 -6.03 -10.53 10.83
N GLU A 49 -7.34 -10.37 10.95
CA GLU A 49 -8.29 -11.47 11.11
C GLU A 49 -9.37 -11.34 10.04
N ILE A 50 -9.58 -12.42 9.28
CA ILE A 50 -10.71 -12.56 8.35
C ILE A 50 -11.75 -13.50 8.97
N THR A 51 -12.98 -13.03 9.08
CA THR A 51 -14.10 -13.79 9.66
C THR A 51 -15.37 -13.62 8.84
N ASP A 52 -16.20 -14.67 8.79
CA ASP A 52 -17.58 -14.57 8.32
C ASP A 52 -18.49 -14.23 9.51
N ALA A 53 -19.17 -13.09 9.45
CA ALA A 53 -20.10 -12.66 10.48
C ALA A 53 -21.22 -11.80 9.89
N ASP A 54 -22.45 -12.00 10.37
CA ASP A 54 -23.64 -11.25 9.93
C ASP A 54 -23.90 -11.31 8.41
N GLY A 55 -23.46 -12.38 7.75
CA GLY A 55 -23.64 -12.60 6.31
C GLY A 55 -22.67 -11.80 5.42
N LEU A 56 -21.58 -11.30 6.01
CA LEU A 56 -20.48 -10.65 5.30
C LEU A 56 -19.14 -11.16 5.81
N TRP A 57 -18.14 -11.09 4.95
CA TRP A 57 -16.75 -11.25 5.36
C TRP A 57 -16.21 -9.95 5.93
N TRP A 58 -15.48 -10.06 7.03
CA TRP A 58 -14.88 -8.93 7.75
C TRP A 58 -13.37 -9.08 7.79
N LEU A 59 -12.66 -8.03 7.38
CA LEU A 59 -11.24 -7.85 7.62
C LEU A 59 -11.07 -6.96 8.86
N SER A 60 -10.47 -7.50 9.91
CA SER A 60 -10.25 -6.80 11.18
C SER A 60 -8.76 -6.67 11.48
N ASN A 61 -8.33 -5.52 11.97
CA ASN A 61 -6.99 -5.34 12.51
C ASN A 61 -7.01 -5.62 14.01
N VAL A 62 -6.53 -6.80 14.39
CA VAL A 62 -6.44 -7.27 15.78
C VAL A 62 -5.08 -6.91 16.42
N GLY A 63 -4.20 -6.25 15.67
CA GLY A 63 -2.95 -5.71 16.16
C GLY A 63 -3.12 -4.48 17.05
N THR A 64 -2.04 -4.04 17.68
CA THR A 64 -2.07 -2.92 18.66
C THR A 64 -1.46 -1.61 18.19
N ARG A 65 -0.77 -1.60 17.05
CA ARG A 65 0.09 -0.48 16.59
C ARG A 65 0.12 -0.31 15.08
N LEU A 66 0.33 -1.40 14.34
CA LEU A 66 0.32 -1.38 12.88
C LEU A 66 -1.08 -1.00 12.36
N THR A 67 -1.09 -0.26 11.27
CA THR A 67 -2.29 0.05 10.49
C THR A 67 -2.08 -0.53 9.10
N ALA A 68 -3.15 -0.95 8.44
CA ALA A 68 -3.10 -1.36 7.04
C ALA A 68 -3.87 -0.38 6.16
N THR A 69 -3.42 -0.21 4.93
CA THR A 69 -4.17 0.46 3.88
C THR A 69 -4.90 -0.61 3.06
N VAL A 70 -6.19 -0.41 2.86
CA VAL A 70 -7.09 -1.33 2.16
C VAL A 70 -7.65 -0.62 0.94
N THR A 71 -7.52 -1.23 -0.23
CA THR A 71 -7.96 -0.65 -1.51
C THR A 71 -8.70 -1.66 -2.36
N ASP A 72 -9.68 -1.20 -3.11
CA ASP A 72 -10.35 -2.03 -4.12
C ASP A 72 -9.52 -2.13 -5.41
N SER A 73 -9.83 -3.11 -6.26
CA SER A 73 -9.14 -3.30 -7.53
C SER A 73 -9.37 -2.18 -8.55
N ALA A 74 -10.43 -1.39 -8.42
CA ALA A 74 -10.64 -0.22 -9.28
C ALA A 74 -9.90 1.03 -8.78
N GLY A 75 -9.35 1.03 -7.56
CA GLY A 75 -8.69 2.18 -6.94
C GLY A 75 -9.65 3.32 -6.59
N GLY A 76 -10.96 3.09 -6.65
CA GLY A 76 -11.98 4.08 -6.32
C GLY A 76 -12.21 4.22 -4.82
N VAL A 77 -11.80 3.22 -4.04
CA VAL A 77 -11.93 3.20 -2.58
C VAL A 77 -10.58 2.91 -1.95
N GLN A 78 -10.18 3.80 -1.05
CA GLN A 78 -9.03 3.61 -0.17
C GLN A 78 -9.46 3.88 1.28
N ALA A 79 -9.12 2.97 2.18
CA ALA A 79 -9.42 3.08 3.60
C ALA A 79 -8.21 2.68 4.45
N TRP A 80 -8.11 3.28 5.64
CA TRP A 80 -7.13 2.88 6.65
C TRP A 80 -7.78 2.00 7.70
N LEU A 81 -7.21 0.83 7.91
CA LEU A 81 -7.60 -0.13 8.92
C LEU A 81 -6.72 0.05 10.17
N ALA A 82 -7.19 0.91 11.08
CA ALA A 82 -6.53 1.18 12.36
C ALA A 82 -6.64 -0.03 13.34
N PRO A 83 -5.77 -0.12 14.36
CA PRO A 83 -5.91 -1.08 15.45
C PRO A 83 -7.34 -1.13 16.01
N GLY A 84 -7.93 -2.32 16.09
CA GLY A 84 -9.30 -2.55 16.56
C GLY A 84 -10.40 -2.20 15.57
N ALA A 85 -10.08 -1.63 14.40
CA ALA A 85 -11.06 -1.37 13.35
C ALA A 85 -11.32 -2.63 12.52
N ARG A 86 -12.49 -2.66 11.87
CA ARG A 86 -12.88 -3.70 10.92
C ARG A 86 -13.54 -3.09 9.68
N LEU A 87 -13.32 -3.70 8.53
CA LEU A 87 -13.93 -3.33 7.26
C LEU A 87 -14.61 -4.54 6.63
N PRO A 88 -15.79 -4.38 6.02
CA PRO A 88 -16.44 -5.46 5.29
C PRO A 88 -15.72 -5.69 3.95
N VAL A 89 -15.45 -6.96 3.61
CA VAL A 89 -14.88 -7.38 2.33
C VAL A 89 -16.02 -7.50 1.33
N VAL A 90 -16.27 -6.43 0.59
CA VAL A 90 -17.43 -6.31 -0.31
C VAL A 90 -17.05 -6.31 -1.79
N PHE A 91 -15.77 -6.09 -2.11
CA PHE A 91 -15.25 -6.08 -3.47
C PHE A 91 -14.74 -7.48 -3.86
N GLU A 92 -14.73 -7.76 -5.16
CA GLU A 92 -14.23 -9.03 -5.71
C GLU A 92 -12.76 -9.23 -5.35
N THR A 93 -11.99 -8.14 -5.43
CA THR A 93 -10.57 -8.11 -5.13
C THR A 93 -10.28 -6.91 -4.26
N THR A 94 -9.73 -7.17 -3.07
CA THR A 94 -9.33 -6.15 -2.10
C THR A 94 -7.86 -6.32 -1.77
N THR A 95 -7.04 -5.32 -2.07
CA THR A 95 -5.61 -5.33 -1.76
C THR A 95 -5.39 -4.70 -0.39
N VAL A 96 -4.57 -5.35 0.43
CA VAL A 96 -4.19 -4.89 1.77
C VAL A 96 -2.67 -4.71 1.78
N VAL A 97 -2.23 -3.48 2.02
CA VAL A 97 -0.81 -3.11 2.09
C VAL A 97 -0.50 -2.54 3.46
N PHE A 98 0.62 -2.95 4.05
CA PHE A 98 1.09 -2.40 5.32
C PHE A 98 2.58 -2.59 5.47
N SER A 99 3.22 -1.79 6.31
CA SER A 99 4.65 -1.95 6.60
C SER A 99 4.92 -2.31 8.05
N ALA A 100 5.84 -3.26 8.26
CA ALA A 100 6.40 -3.61 9.55
C ALA A 100 7.93 -3.42 9.53
N GLY A 101 8.40 -2.35 10.16
CA GLY A 101 9.81 -1.95 10.07
C GLY A 101 10.17 -1.49 8.65
N PRO A 102 11.25 -1.99 8.04
CA PRO A 102 11.63 -1.66 6.66
C PRO A 102 10.87 -2.46 5.60
N THR A 103 10.08 -3.46 6.00
CA THR A 103 9.42 -4.38 5.08
C THR A 103 7.96 -3.98 4.87
N THR A 104 7.56 -3.82 3.61
CA THR A 104 6.17 -3.67 3.19
C THR A 104 5.62 -5.02 2.77
N TYR A 105 4.45 -5.37 3.29
CA TYR A 105 3.71 -6.57 2.97
C TYR A 105 2.48 -6.16 2.17
N GLU A 106 2.18 -6.98 1.17
CA GLU A 106 1.00 -6.87 0.32
C GLU A 106 0.33 -8.24 0.26
N LEU A 107 -0.97 -8.27 0.49
CA LEU A 107 -1.82 -9.44 0.28
C LEU A 107 -3.10 -9.01 -0.41
N THR A 108 -3.75 -9.95 -1.10
CA THR A 108 -5.01 -9.69 -1.79
C THR A 108 -6.07 -10.63 -1.27
N LEU A 109 -7.25 -10.10 -0.99
CA LEU A 109 -8.44 -10.88 -0.65
C LEU A 109 -9.31 -10.99 -1.91
N HIS A 110 -9.64 -12.22 -2.27
CA HIS A 110 -10.55 -12.56 -3.37
C HIS A 110 -11.87 -13.05 -2.80
N ALA A 111 -12.93 -12.26 -2.95
CA ALA A 111 -14.28 -12.65 -2.53
C ALA A 111 -15.00 -13.31 -3.70
N ALA A 112 -15.43 -14.56 -3.54
CA ALA A 112 -16.12 -15.31 -4.59
C ALA A 112 -17.47 -14.69 -4.98
N GLU A 113 -18.15 -14.05 -4.03
CA GLU A 113 -19.42 -13.36 -4.23
C GLU A 113 -19.32 -11.92 -3.70
N PRO A 114 -18.87 -10.95 -4.51
CA PRO A 114 -18.75 -9.58 -4.06
C PRO A 114 -20.12 -8.94 -3.84
N ALA A 115 -20.36 -8.46 -2.62
CA ALA A 115 -21.59 -7.74 -2.26
C ALA A 115 -21.69 -6.36 -2.92
N PHE A 116 -20.56 -5.80 -3.37
CA PHE A 116 -20.48 -4.53 -4.08
C PHE A 116 -19.91 -4.74 -5.48
N ARG A 117 -20.68 -4.38 -6.51
CA ARG A 117 -20.21 -4.24 -7.88
C ARG A 117 -20.09 -2.75 -8.19
N ALA A 118 -18.85 -2.27 -8.35
CA ALA A 118 -18.62 -0.90 -8.77
C ALA A 118 -19.24 -0.70 -10.17
N THR A 119 -20.09 0.31 -10.32
CA THR A 119 -20.45 0.82 -11.64
C THR A 119 -19.21 1.55 -12.16
N ARG A 120 -18.46 0.90 -13.07
CA ARG A 120 -17.33 1.52 -13.76
C ARG A 120 -17.85 2.77 -14.47
N ARG A 121 -17.62 3.94 -13.89
CA ARG A 121 -17.52 5.15 -14.69
C ARG A 121 -16.14 5.08 -15.32
N GLU A 122 -16.11 4.87 -16.62
CA GLU A 122 -14.89 5.08 -17.39
C GLU A 122 -14.41 6.49 -17.06
N HIS A 123 -13.24 6.61 -16.45
CA HIS A 123 -12.58 7.90 -16.38
C HIS A 123 -12.28 8.28 -17.83
N ASP A 124 -12.91 9.34 -18.30
CA ASP A 124 -12.60 9.98 -19.55
C ASP A 124 -11.18 10.56 -19.40
N ASP A 125 -10.19 9.93 -20.02
CA ASP A 125 -8.76 10.30 -20.01
C ASP A 125 -8.48 11.67 -20.70
N GLY A 126 -9.49 12.54 -20.82
CA GLY A 126 -9.45 13.79 -21.58
C GLY A 126 -9.83 15.06 -20.81
N GLY A 127 -10.14 14.99 -19.52
CA GLY A 127 -10.52 16.17 -18.72
C GLY A 127 -9.43 16.57 -17.74
N ALA A 128 -8.99 17.84 -17.77
CA ALA A 128 -8.07 18.40 -16.78
C ALA A 128 -8.54 18.09 -15.34
N SER A 129 -7.90 17.11 -14.71
CA SER A 129 -8.41 16.48 -13.49
C SER A 129 -8.38 17.46 -12.32
N THR A 130 -9.57 17.73 -11.80
CA THR A 130 -9.80 18.63 -10.66
C THR A 130 -10.22 17.77 -9.48
N ILE A 131 -9.43 17.83 -8.40
CA ILE A 131 -9.57 17.15 -7.09
C ILE A 131 -9.02 15.71 -7.05
N GLY A 132 -7.75 15.56 -6.64
CA GLY A 132 -7.20 14.27 -6.18
C GLY A 132 -5.74 14.04 -6.55
N ASP A 133 -5.33 14.50 -7.73
CA ASP A 133 -3.92 14.42 -8.12
C ASP A 133 -3.12 15.43 -7.30
N VAL A 134 -2.25 14.91 -6.43
CA VAL A 134 -1.14 15.69 -5.92
C VAL A 134 -0.19 15.83 -7.11
N PRO A 135 -0.07 16.99 -7.80
CA PRO A 135 0.82 17.08 -8.93
C PRO A 135 2.24 16.88 -8.41
N LEU A 136 2.82 15.70 -8.66
CA LEU A 136 4.19 15.38 -8.30
C LEU A 136 5.10 15.98 -9.37
N THR A 137 6.12 16.74 -8.96
CA THR A 137 7.17 17.11 -9.90
C THR A 137 7.90 15.85 -10.37
N LEU A 138 8.54 15.89 -11.55
CA LEU A 138 9.29 14.73 -12.06
C LEU A 138 10.29 14.21 -11.02
N SER A 139 11.08 15.09 -10.41
CA SER A 139 12.02 14.67 -9.35
C SER A 139 11.32 14.16 -8.07
N GLN A 140 10.10 14.58 -7.71
CA GLN A 140 9.33 13.93 -6.63
C GLN A 140 8.87 12.53 -7.03
N LYS A 141 8.40 12.36 -8.26
CA LYS A 141 7.97 11.07 -8.80
C LYS A 141 9.16 10.08 -8.87
N LEU A 142 10.33 10.53 -9.33
CA LEU A 142 11.56 9.72 -9.36
C LEU A 142 12.01 9.27 -7.97
N LEU A 143 11.95 10.16 -6.97
CA LEU A 143 12.25 9.80 -5.58
C LEU A 143 11.32 8.68 -5.06
N ILE A 144 10.02 8.82 -5.32
CA ILE A 144 9.01 7.83 -4.91
C ILE A 144 9.25 6.52 -5.65
N LEU A 145 9.48 6.56 -6.97
CA LEU A 145 9.76 5.39 -7.78
C LEU A 145 11.02 4.65 -7.31
N ALA A 146 12.09 5.35 -6.95
CA ALA A 146 13.31 4.70 -6.45
C ALA A 146 13.09 3.95 -5.13
N LEU A 147 12.16 4.41 -4.29
CA LEU A 147 11.77 3.72 -3.06
C LEU A 147 10.78 2.57 -3.32
N ALA A 148 9.87 2.74 -4.28
CA ALA A 148 8.83 1.76 -4.62
C ALA A 148 9.30 0.69 -5.62
N GLU A 149 10.44 0.90 -6.30
CA GLU A 149 10.97 0.05 -7.37
C GLU A 149 10.98 -1.45 -7.01
N PRO A 150 11.43 -1.89 -5.82
CA PRO A 150 11.42 -3.31 -5.47
C PRO A 150 10.02 -3.92 -5.38
N GLN A 151 9.02 -3.14 -5.00
CA GLN A 151 7.63 -3.61 -4.92
C GLN A 151 6.98 -3.62 -6.30
N LEU A 152 7.18 -2.57 -7.10
CA LEU A 152 6.63 -2.44 -8.45
C LEU A 152 7.20 -3.44 -9.47
N ARG A 153 8.40 -3.97 -9.23
CA ARG A 153 9.03 -4.98 -10.10
C ARG A 153 8.50 -6.39 -9.90
N ARG A 154 7.83 -6.68 -8.77
CA ARG A 154 7.30 -8.03 -8.54
C ARG A 154 6.06 -8.29 -9.37
N ASP A 155 5.90 -9.54 -9.77
CA ASP A 155 4.67 -10.05 -10.35
C ASP A 155 3.88 -10.73 -9.22
N GLY A 156 2.91 -10.02 -8.65
CA GLY A 156 2.04 -10.51 -7.58
C GLY A 156 2.24 -9.84 -6.21
N THR A 157 1.50 -10.32 -5.22
CA THR A 157 1.54 -9.86 -3.83
C THR A 157 2.73 -10.47 -3.09
N GLY A 158 3.12 -9.94 -1.93
CA GLY A 158 4.24 -10.47 -1.15
C GLY A 158 4.92 -9.44 -0.26
N MET A 159 6.15 -9.72 0.16
CA MET A 159 6.96 -8.82 1.00
C MET A 159 8.06 -8.13 0.20
N SER A 160 8.28 -6.84 0.46
CA SER A 160 9.30 -6.01 -0.17
C SER A 160 10.07 -5.21 0.86
N GLU A 161 11.40 -5.26 0.81
CA GLU A 161 12.22 -4.37 1.64
C GLU A 161 12.34 -3.00 0.97
N ILE A 162 12.00 -1.95 1.72
CA ILE A 162 12.13 -0.58 1.25
C ILE A 162 13.62 -0.20 1.26
N PRO A 163 14.16 0.31 0.13
CA PRO A 163 15.55 0.72 0.05
C PRO A 163 15.92 1.77 1.10
N THR A 164 17.19 1.75 1.51
CA THR A 164 17.75 2.85 2.32
C THR A 164 17.85 4.12 1.48
N SER A 165 17.88 5.28 2.13
CA SER A 165 18.05 6.56 1.45
C SER A 165 19.34 6.61 0.64
N ALA A 166 20.40 5.93 1.09
CA ALA A 166 21.66 5.85 0.36
C ALA A 166 21.49 5.07 -0.95
N LYS A 167 20.87 3.89 -0.91
CA LYS A 167 20.62 3.06 -2.10
C LYS A 167 19.66 3.72 -3.08
N ALA A 168 18.62 4.39 -2.58
CA ALA A 168 17.68 5.13 -3.42
C ALA A 168 18.32 6.38 -4.04
N ALA A 169 19.21 7.08 -3.32
CA ALA A 169 19.95 8.20 -3.87
C ALA A 169 20.93 7.75 -4.96
N GLU A 170 21.68 6.67 -4.72
CA GLU A 170 22.56 6.04 -5.71
C GLU A 170 21.78 5.64 -6.97
N ARG A 171 20.60 5.04 -6.81
CA ARG A 171 19.72 4.66 -7.94
C ARG A 171 19.32 5.84 -8.83
N LEU A 172 19.30 7.05 -8.28
CA LEU A 172 18.93 8.31 -8.96
C LEU A 172 20.15 9.17 -9.36
N GLY A 173 21.37 8.77 -9.02
CA GLY A 173 22.56 9.62 -9.19
C GLY A 173 22.62 10.82 -8.24
N TRP A 174 21.80 10.86 -7.19
CA TRP A 174 21.73 12.00 -6.27
C TRP A 174 22.64 11.84 -5.06
N THR A 175 23.03 12.97 -4.46
CA THR A 175 23.62 12.94 -3.11
C THR A 175 22.58 12.54 -2.07
N VAL A 176 23.01 11.82 -1.03
CA VAL A 176 22.12 11.39 0.07
C VAL A 176 21.45 12.59 0.75
N THR A 177 22.16 13.72 0.89
CA THR A 177 21.63 14.97 1.46
C THR A 177 20.51 15.56 0.59
N ARG A 178 20.71 15.62 -0.75
CA ARG A 178 19.67 16.07 -1.70
C ARG A 178 18.44 15.17 -1.60
N PHE A 179 18.64 13.85 -1.58
CA PHE A 179 17.57 12.87 -1.46
C PHE A 179 16.76 13.05 -0.17
N ASN A 180 17.41 13.11 0.99
CA ASN A 180 16.72 13.25 2.28
C ASN A 180 15.92 14.55 2.36
N ARG A 181 16.49 15.68 1.91
CA ARG A 181 15.79 16.97 1.84
C ARG A 181 14.52 16.88 0.96
N LYS A 182 14.63 16.23 -0.21
CA LYS A 182 13.48 16.04 -1.11
C LYS A 182 12.43 15.10 -0.50
N LEU A 183 12.86 14.03 0.18
CA LEU A 183 11.98 13.09 0.87
C LEU A 183 11.18 13.78 1.97
N ASP A 184 11.83 14.61 2.81
CA ASP A 184 11.13 15.35 3.87
C ASP A 184 10.08 16.31 3.27
N ASN A 185 10.42 17.04 2.21
CA ASN A 185 9.47 17.91 1.51
C ASN A 185 8.28 17.15 0.93
N VAL A 186 8.50 15.94 0.40
CA VAL A 186 7.42 15.07 -0.09
C VAL A 186 6.54 14.61 1.07
N CYS A 187 7.11 14.08 2.16
CA CYS A 187 6.33 13.68 3.34
C CYS A 187 5.49 14.83 3.89
N ASP A 188 6.03 16.05 4.01
CA ASP A 188 5.30 17.22 4.46
C ASP A 188 4.14 17.60 3.53
N LYS A 189 4.30 17.39 2.22
CA LYS A 189 3.24 17.62 1.24
C LYS A 189 2.10 16.62 1.43
N PHE A 190 2.40 15.34 1.61
CA PHE A 190 1.41 14.29 1.86
C PHE A 190 0.72 14.44 3.23
N ASP A 191 1.42 14.99 4.24
CA ASP A 191 0.79 15.31 5.51
C ASP A 191 -0.25 16.44 5.40
N ARG A 192 0.07 17.51 4.66
CA ARG A 192 -0.83 18.67 4.48
C ARG A 192 -2.15 18.32 3.81
N ILE A 193 -2.15 17.30 2.96
CA ILE A 193 -3.35 16.79 2.29
C ILE A 193 -4.08 15.72 3.13
N GLY A 194 -3.60 15.44 4.34
CA GLY A 194 -4.28 14.59 5.32
C GLY A 194 -3.91 13.12 5.26
N VAL A 195 -2.83 12.72 4.59
CA VAL A 195 -2.40 11.31 4.63
C VAL A 195 -1.85 10.97 6.02
N PRO A 196 -2.46 10.01 6.75
CA PRO A 196 -2.03 9.67 8.10
C PRO A 196 -0.60 9.10 8.12
N GLY A 197 0.14 9.38 9.19
CA GLY A 197 1.47 8.80 9.43
C GLY A 197 2.64 9.45 8.68
N MET A 198 2.39 10.57 7.99
CA MET A 198 3.43 11.35 7.29
C MET A 198 4.24 12.23 8.25
N ARG A 199 3.62 12.77 9.30
CA ARG A 199 4.32 13.36 10.44
C ARG A 199 4.63 12.34 11.52
N GLY A 200 5.90 12.24 11.88
CA GLY A 200 6.32 11.47 13.03
C GLY A 200 5.94 12.18 14.32
N GLY A 201 5.23 11.52 15.23
CA GLY A 201 5.30 11.89 16.65
C GLY A 201 6.73 11.75 17.17
N GLN A 202 7.02 12.30 18.36
CA GLN A 202 8.34 12.45 19.03
C GLN A 202 9.29 11.23 19.05
N ARG A 203 8.88 10.05 18.55
CA ARG A 203 9.65 8.79 18.50
C ARG A 203 9.58 8.04 17.15
N SER A 204 9.07 8.64 16.07
CA SER A 204 8.92 7.94 14.78
C SER A 204 10.18 8.04 13.93
N PHE A 205 10.81 6.89 13.66
CA PHE A 205 12.01 6.77 12.84
C PHE A 205 11.75 7.13 11.36
N ALA A 206 12.74 7.72 10.69
CA ALA A 206 12.68 8.05 9.25
C ALA A 206 12.27 6.86 8.36
N THR A 207 12.62 5.63 8.76
CA THR A 207 12.20 4.39 8.12
C THR A 207 10.68 4.25 8.05
N ASN A 208 9.96 4.58 9.12
CA ASN A 208 8.50 4.49 9.16
C ASN A 208 7.84 5.47 8.18
N ARG A 209 8.37 6.69 8.06
CA ARG A 209 7.82 7.70 7.13
C ARG A 209 7.97 7.27 5.67
N ARG A 210 9.15 6.75 5.29
CA ARG A 210 9.36 6.17 3.94
C ARG A 210 8.40 5.02 3.67
N ALA A 211 8.21 4.16 4.65
CA ALA A 211 7.34 3.00 4.51
C ALA A 211 5.89 3.40 4.29
N ARG A 212 5.39 4.37 5.06
CA ARG A 212 4.05 4.93 4.85
C ARG A 212 3.90 5.66 3.52
N LEU A 213 4.95 6.37 3.07
CA LEU A 213 4.95 6.97 1.75
C LEU A 213 4.78 5.91 0.66
N VAL A 214 5.59 4.85 0.69
CA VAL A 214 5.54 3.76 -0.29
C VAL A 214 4.20 3.01 -0.23
N GLU A 215 3.70 2.68 0.96
CA GLU A 215 2.38 2.07 1.15
C GLU A 215 1.28 2.91 0.51
N HIS A 216 1.26 4.22 0.79
CA HIS A 216 0.22 5.10 0.30
C HIS A 216 0.27 5.29 -1.23
N VAL A 217 1.43 5.53 -1.81
CA VAL A 217 1.57 5.82 -3.26
C VAL A 217 1.30 4.60 -4.13
N ILE A 218 1.54 3.39 -3.62
CA ILE A 218 1.18 2.14 -4.29
C ILE A 218 -0.32 1.90 -4.18
N ALA A 219 -0.88 2.03 -2.96
CA ALA A 219 -2.32 1.85 -2.73
C ALA A 219 -3.18 2.84 -3.54
N SER A 220 -2.77 4.11 -3.59
CA SER A 220 -3.45 5.16 -4.37
C SER A 220 -3.12 5.12 -5.87
N ARG A 221 -2.25 4.21 -6.33
CA ARG A 221 -1.76 4.11 -7.71
C ARG A 221 -1.16 5.41 -8.28
N LEU A 222 -0.60 6.26 -7.42
CA LEU A 222 0.15 7.45 -7.85
C LEU A 222 1.43 7.09 -8.62
N VAL A 223 1.94 5.88 -8.42
CA VAL A 223 3.03 5.29 -9.20
C VAL A 223 2.71 3.84 -9.55
N GLY A 224 3.12 3.40 -10.74
CA GLY A 224 2.91 2.03 -11.22
C GLY A 224 4.10 1.44 -11.95
N LYS A 225 4.01 0.17 -12.33
CA LYS A 225 5.05 -0.56 -13.08
C LYS A 225 5.40 0.13 -14.41
N SER A 226 4.43 0.79 -15.04
CA SER A 226 4.62 1.57 -16.27
C SER A 226 5.52 2.80 -16.11
N ASP A 227 5.71 3.29 -14.89
CA ASP A 227 6.56 4.43 -14.60
C ASP A 227 8.03 4.06 -14.35
N LEU A 228 8.34 2.77 -14.17
CA LEU A 228 9.71 2.30 -13.92
C LEU A 228 10.74 2.74 -14.98
N PRO A 229 10.42 2.81 -16.30
CA PRO A 229 11.36 3.33 -17.30
C PRO A 229 11.82 4.77 -17.06
N LEU A 230 11.08 5.57 -16.28
CA LEU A 230 11.50 6.93 -15.91
C LEU A 230 12.77 6.93 -15.06
N LEU A 231 13.00 5.90 -14.24
CA LEU A 231 14.20 5.76 -13.43
C LEU A 231 15.47 5.54 -14.25
N ASP A 232 15.32 5.01 -15.47
CA ASP A 232 16.44 4.76 -16.38
C ASP A 232 16.77 6.01 -17.20
N THR A 233 15.76 6.85 -17.44
CA THR A 233 15.88 8.14 -18.14
C THR A 233 16.39 9.26 -17.22
N ALA A 234 16.16 9.14 -15.90
CA ALA A 234 16.60 10.11 -14.88
C ALA A 234 18.11 10.37 -14.89
N HIS A 235 18.91 9.36 -15.24
CA HIS A 235 20.38 9.48 -15.40
C HIS A 235 20.80 10.44 -16.51
N THR A 236 19.86 10.86 -17.38
CA THR A 236 20.10 11.76 -18.51
C THR A 236 19.69 13.22 -18.23
N VAL A 237 18.96 13.49 -17.14
CA VAL A 237 18.32 14.80 -16.88
C VAL A 237 19.14 15.73 -15.97
N ASP A 238 20.30 15.28 -15.48
CA ASP A 238 21.14 16.00 -14.51
C ASP A 238 21.75 17.31 -15.04
N GLU A 239 21.56 17.64 -16.32
CA GLU A 239 22.04 18.89 -16.93
C GLU A 239 21.05 20.07 -16.91
N VAL A 240 19.75 19.90 -16.58
CA VAL A 240 18.74 20.93 -16.89
C VAL A 240 18.08 21.61 -15.68
N GLU A 241 18.03 21.00 -14.49
CA GLU A 241 17.36 21.61 -13.31
C GLU A 241 18.28 22.51 -12.45
N GLY A 242 19.53 22.77 -12.87
CA GLY A 242 20.53 23.52 -12.11
C GLY A 242 20.39 25.05 -12.07
N GLU A 243 19.43 25.65 -12.77
CA GLU A 243 19.41 27.11 -13.00
C GLU A 243 18.27 27.90 -12.35
N GLN A 244 17.40 27.31 -11.53
CA GLN A 244 16.32 28.09 -10.90
C GLN A 244 16.12 27.70 -9.43
N GLU A 245 17.02 28.18 -8.57
CA GLU A 245 16.80 28.35 -7.12
C GLU A 245 16.87 29.84 -6.77
#